data_AF-A0A067KSL7-F1
#
_entry.id   AF-A0A067KSL7-F1
#
_cell.length_a   1.000
_cell.length_b   1.000
_cell.length_c   1.000
_cell.angle_alpha   90.00
_cell.angle_beta   90.00
_cell.angle_gamma   90.00
#
_symmetry.space_group_name_H-M   'P 1'
#
loop_
_entity.id
_entity.type
_entity.pdbx_description
1 polymer ?
#
loop_
_entity_poly.entity_id
_entity_poly.type
_entity_poly.pdbx_seq_one_letter_code
_entity_poly.pdbx_strand_id
1 'polypeptide(L)'
;MDVKFVGRMQLSSTWIDCGRVTPKLPTGSLRLSRKLKEKQRLQVGFSADIQSTTNKNRHGSVSFKVSCSYQNFPASVLESGSLPVSSDESLILKHKSQEVGPYINGRCIYLVGMMGSGKTTVGKVLSQVLAYSFCDCDTLIEEEVQGISVAEIFKLYGEGYFRNKETEVLKKLSMMHHVVVSTGGGAVVRPINWQHMRKGISVWLDVPLEALAQRIAAVGTESRPLLNHESGDAYTKAFRRLSALLEERGEFYANANTRVSLENIAAKLGYRDVSSISPTAIAIEALEQIGNFLEEEEGIAYNPNLA
;
A
#
# COMPACT_ATOMS: atom_id res chain seq x y z
N MET A 1 6.83 29.52 62.91
CA MET A 1 7.63 30.09 61.82
C MET A 1 7.95 28.96 60.84
N ASP A 2 6.97 28.38 60.14
CA ASP A 2 6.13 28.96 59.07
C ASP A 2 7.00 29.33 57.86
N VAL A 3 6.76 28.91 56.61
CA VAL A 3 5.50 28.60 55.90
C VAL A 3 5.79 27.57 54.80
N LYS A 4 4.96 26.53 54.68
CA LYS A 4 4.81 25.76 53.42
C LYS A 4 3.80 26.49 52.55
N PHE A 5 4.22 26.98 51.38
CA PHE A 5 3.29 27.49 50.37
C PHE A 5 3.00 26.37 49.36
N VAL A 6 1.82 25.75 49.47
CA VAL A 6 1.28 24.84 48.47
C VAL A 6 0.36 25.66 47.57
N GLY A 7 0.86 26.07 46.41
CA GLY A 7 0.05 26.67 45.35
C GLY A 7 -0.60 25.58 44.51
N ARG A 8 -1.89 25.34 44.71
CA ARG A 8 -2.72 24.47 43.86
C ARG A 8 -3.47 25.37 42.87
N MET A 9 -2.99 25.50 41.63
CA MET A 9 -3.80 26.08 40.56
C MET A 9 -4.78 25.01 40.06
N GLN A 10 -6.04 25.13 40.44
CA GLN A 10 -7.16 24.49 39.76
C GLN A 10 -7.62 25.41 38.64
N LEU A 11 -7.56 24.94 37.39
CA LEU A 11 -8.35 25.51 36.31
C LEU A 11 -9.52 24.56 36.05
N SER A 12 -10.71 25.02 36.41
CA SER A 12 -11.99 24.38 36.18
C SER A 12 -12.34 24.47 34.70
N SER A 13 -12.66 23.34 34.07
CA SER A 13 -13.34 23.34 32.77
C SER A 13 -14.84 23.32 33.01
N THR A 14 -15.48 24.44 32.68
CA THR A 14 -16.92 24.66 32.63
C THR A 14 -17.58 23.74 31.60
N TRP A 15 -18.74 23.22 32.00
CA TRP A 15 -19.63 22.38 31.19
C TRP A 15 -20.63 23.27 30.46
N ILE A 16 -20.91 22.99 29.19
CA ILE A 16 -22.08 23.53 28.50
C ILE A 16 -22.85 22.36 27.87
N ASP A 17 -24.09 22.22 28.30
CA ASP A 17 -25.11 21.26 27.87
C ASP A 17 -26.25 22.04 27.20
N CYS A 18 -26.78 21.54 26.09
CA CYS A 18 -28.04 21.95 25.47
C CYS A 18 -28.28 21.03 24.25
N GLY A 19 -29.38 20.32 24.05
CA GLY A 19 -30.65 20.15 24.76
C GLY A 19 -31.52 19.26 23.86
N ARG A 20 -32.34 18.38 24.46
CA ARG A 20 -33.25 17.44 23.75
C ARG A 20 -34.43 18.15 23.10
N VAL A 21 -34.88 17.63 21.96
CA VAL A 21 -36.32 17.49 21.64
C VAL A 21 -36.55 16.13 20.94
N THR A 22 -37.42 15.30 21.53
CA THR A 22 -38.16 14.18 20.89
C THR A 22 -39.66 14.56 20.95
N PRO A 23 -40.67 13.77 20.50
CA PRO A 23 -40.67 12.43 19.88
C PRO A 23 -41.66 12.26 18.71
N LYS A 24 -41.69 11.07 18.07
CA LYS A 24 -42.89 10.21 17.94
C LYS A 24 -42.56 8.92 17.18
N LEU A 25 -42.72 7.79 17.88
CA LEU A 25 -42.99 6.46 17.31
C LEU A 25 -44.53 6.28 17.28
N PRO A 26 -45.12 5.40 16.44
CA PRO A 26 -45.15 3.95 16.71
C PRO A 26 -45.06 3.12 15.40
N THR A 27 -44.97 1.79 15.30
CA THR A 27 -45.45 0.65 16.11
C THR A 27 -44.88 -0.64 15.48
N GLY A 28 -44.60 -1.67 16.29
CA GLY A 28 -44.40 -3.06 15.86
C GLY A 28 -43.01 -3.64 16.23
N SER A 29 -42.80 -4.09 17.47
CA SER A 29 -42.95 -5.50 17.93
C SER A 29 -41.87 -6.45 17.35
N LEU A 30 -41.05 -7.22 18.06
CA LEU A 30 -40.88 -7.58 19.47
C LEU A 30 -39.52 -8.32 19.60
N ARG A 31 -38.78 -8.07 20.69
CA ARG A 31 -37.95 -8.98 21.55
C ARG A 31 -36.97 -9.97 20.86
N LEU A 32 -35.71 -10.16 21.30
CA LEU A 32 -35.28 -10.44 22.67
C LEU A 32 -33.73 -10.36 22.82
N SER A 33 -33.29 -9.59 23.81
CA SER A 33 -32.07 -9.65 24.66
C SER A 33 -30.85 -10.56 24.34
N ARG A 34 -29.65 -9.97 24.49
CA ARG A 34 -28.67 -10.40 25.53
C ARG A 34 -27.67 -9.29 25.90
N LYS A 35 -27.44 -9.14 27.21
CA LYS A 35 -26.55 -8.20 27.92
C LYS A 35 -25.06 -8.51 27.66
N LEU A 36 -24.21 -7.48 27.63
CA LEU A 36 -23.08 -7.23 28.58
C LEU A 36 -22.29 -5.98 28.14
N LYS A 37 -22.34 -4.89 28.91
CA LYS A 37 -21.29 -4.37 29.82
C LYS A 37 -20.23 -3.46 29.17
N GLU A 38 -20.48 -2.16 29.35
CA GLU A 38 -19.59 -1.20 30.04
C GLU A 38 -18.23 -0.86 29.42
N LYS A 39 -18.17 0.31 28.76
CA LYS A 39 -16.93 1.04 28.41
C LYS A 39 -16.23 1.50 29.69
N GLN A 40 -15.12 0.88 30.07
CA GLN A 40 -14.14 1.51 30.95
C GLN A 40 -13.25 2.47 30.14
N ARG A 41 -13.35 3.76 30.47
CA ARG A 41 -12.38 4.78 30.08
C ARG A 41 -11.18 4.65 31.02
N LEU A 42 -10.01 4.28 30.51
CA LEU A 42 -8.75 4.32 31.26
C LEU A 42 -8.01 5.63 30.97
N GLN A 43 -7.71 6.35 32.04
CA GLN A 43 -6.86 7.53 32.04
C GLN A 43 -5.40 7.07 31.91
N VAL A 44 -4.71 7.50 30.84
CA VAL A 44 -3.25 7.37 30.74
C VAL A 44 -2.64 8.72 31.12
N GLY A 45 -1.93 8.75 32.24
CA GLY A 45 -1.11 9.90 32.63
C GLY A 45 0.26 9.79 32.00
N PHE A 46 0.64 10.74 31.15
CA PHE A 46 2.01 10.89 30.68
C PHE A 46 2.74 11.85 31.62
N SER A 47 3.87 11.42 32.17
CA SER A 47 4.85 12.31 32.81
C SER A 47 6.19 12.06 32.14
N ALA A 48 6.82 13.11 31.65
CA ALA A 48 8.15 13.08 31.07
C ALA A 48 9.03 14.02 31.91
N ASP A 49 10.03 13.46 32.59
CA ASP A 49 11.08 14.25 33.24
C ASP A 49 12.30 14.31 32.32
N ILE A 50 12.72 15.53 31.99
CA ILE A 50 13.94 15.79 31.22
C ILE A 50 15.06 16.07 32.22
N GLN A 51 16.07 15.21 32.28
CA GLN A 51 17.33 15.53 32.94
C GLN A 51 18.46 15.50 31.91
N SER A 52 19.11 16.65 31.72
CA SER A 52 20.36 16.76 30.96
C SER A 52 21.53 16.61 31.92
N THR A 53 22.37 15.60 31.74
CA THR A 53 23.70 15.56 32.34
C THR A 53 24.73 15.86 31.27
N THR A 54 25.44 16.98 31.41
CA THR A 54 26.60 17.32 30.60
C THR A 54 27.82 16.62 31.19
N ASN A 55 28.48 15.78 30.40
CA ASN A 55 29.82 15.32 30.76
C ASN A 55 30.77 15.45 29.57
N LYS A 56 31.94 16.05 29.83
CA LYS A 56 33.00 16.33 28.86
C LYS A 56 33.78 15.05 28.59
N ASN A 57 33.54 14.39 27.45
CA ASN A 57 34.58 13.95 26.51
C ASN A 57 33.98 13.21 25.29
N ARG A 58 34.64 13.46 24.16
CA ARG A 58 34.42 13.07 22.75
C ARG A 58 33.57 11.82 22.43
N HIS A 59 32.76 11.99 21.37
CA HIS A 59 31.76 11.10 20.73
C HIS A 59 30.40 11.00 21.45
N GLY A 60 29.52 11.96 21.13
CA GLY A 60 28.18 12.05 21.71
C GLY A 60 27.19 11.07 21.08
N SER A 61 26.79 10.04 21.85
CA SER A 61 25.51 9.36 21.67
C SER A 61 24.52 9.94 22.68
N VAL A 62 23.38 10.46 22.21
CA VAL A 62 22.28 10.89 23.10
C VAL A 62 21.43 9.66 23.43
N SER A 63 21.52 9.19 24.67
CA SER A 63 20.70 8.07 25.16
C SER A 63 19.39 8.61 25.73
N PHE A 64 18.27 8.37 25.04
CA PHE A 64 16.93 8.60 25.59
C PHE A 64 16.47 7.35 26.35
N LYS A 65 16.16 7.52 27.65
CA LYS A 65 15.60 6.44 28.47
C LYS A 65 14.14 6.76 28.75
N VAL A 66 13.24 6.07 28.07
CA VAL A 66 11.80 6.11 28.39
C VAL A 66 11.49 4.88 29.23
N SER A 67 11.04 5.07 30.45
CA SER A 67 10.56 3.99 31.30
C SER A 67 9.04 4.08 31.45
N CYS A 68 8.33 3.03 31.03
CA CYS A 68 6.93 2.82 31.38
C CYS A 68 6.85 1.64 32.35
N SER A 69 6.29 1.86 33.54
CA SER A 69 5.97 0.78 34.48
C SER A 69 4.48 0.48 34.43
N TYR A 70 4.14 -0.80 34.29
CA TYR A 70 2.77 -1.29 34.38
C TYR A 70 2.77 -2.39 35.44
N GLN A 71 1.95 -2.23 36.48
CA GLN A 71 1.68 -3.21 37.55
C GLN A 71 2.86 -4.14 37.93
N ASN A 72 3.82 -3.62 38.71
CA ASN A 72 4.75 -4.38 39.58
C ASN A 72 5.30 -5.73 39.03
N PHE A 73 5.87 -5.74 37.83
CA PHE A 73 6.80 -6.79 37.41
C PHE A 73 8.15 -6.17 36.99
N PRO A 74 9.30 -6.74 37.42
CA PRO A 74 10.62 -6.23 37.02
C PRO A 74 10.88 -6.54 35.54
N ALA A 75 11.15 -5.50 34.75
CA ALA A 75 11.51 -5.64 33.34
C ALA A 75 12.91 -6.24 33.21
N SER A 76 13.02 -7.35 32.47
CA SER A 76 14.30 -7.91 32.07
C SER A 76 15.00 -6.97 31.08
N VAL A 77 16.32 -6.85 31.26
CA VAL A 77 17.24 -6.10 30.40
C VAL A 77 17.18 -6.68 28.99
N LEU A 78 16.72 -5.88 28.02
CA LEU A 78 16.85 -6.20 26.60
C LEU A 78 18.24 -5.78 26.15
N GLU A 79 19.08 -6.77 25.86
CA GLU A 79 20.35 -6.59 25.15
C GLU A 79 20.10 -5.97 23.77
N SER A 80 20.94 -5.01 23.40
CA SER A 80 20.89 -4.34 22.09
C SER A 80 21.34 -5.32 21.00
N GLY A 81 20.39 -6.00 20.39
CA GLY A 81 20.58 -6.64 19.09
C GLY A 81 20.55 -5.58 17.99
N SER A 82 21.53 -5.63 17.08
CA SER A 82 21.57 -4.86 15.83
C SER A 82 20.25 -5.01 15.06
N LEU A 83 19.55 -3.88 14.83
CA LEU A 83 18.33 -3.86 14.03
C LEU A 83 18.66 -4.13 12.55
N PRO A 84 17.87 -4.96 11.85
CA PRO A 84 18.02 -5.18 10.43
C PRO A 84 17.47 -3.97 9.65
N VAL A 85 17.97 -3.80 8.42
CA VAL A 85 17.62 -2.81 7.37
C VAL A 85 16.11 -2.47 7.21
N SER A 86 15.20 -3.26 7.79
CA SER A 86 13.74 -3.13 7.68
C SER A 86 13.11 -1.95 8.44
N SER A 87 13.74 -1.43 9.50
CA SER A 87 13.19 -0.28 10.24
C SER A 87 13.20 0.99 9.40
N ASP A 88 14.25 1.18 8.62
CA ASP A 88 14.51 2.42 7.90
C ASP A 88 13.62 2.52 6.65
N GLU A 89 13.47 1.42 5.90
CA GLU A 89 12.56 1.39 4.74
C GLU A 89 11.11 1.69 5.13
N SER A 90 10.65 1.15 6.26
CA SER A 90 9.27 1.37 6.74
C SER A 90 9.02 2.84 7.11
N LEU A 91 10.03 3.51 7.70
CA LEU A 91 9.97 4.94 8.02
C LEU A 91 10.00 5.80 6.76
N ILE A 92 10.86 5.47 5.79
CA ILE A 92 10.95 6.16 4.50
C ILE A 92 9.62 6.05 3.75
N LEU A 93 9.04 4.84 3.67
CA LEU A 93 7.76 4.60 3.03
C LEU A 93 6.65 5.46 3.65
N LYS A 94 6.59 5.51 4.99
CA LYS A 94 5.62 6.33 5.71
C LYS A 94 5.82 7.83 5.46
N HIS A 95 7.06 8.31 5.47
CA HIS A 95 7.33 9.72 5.18
C HIS A 95 6.92 10.10 3.76
N LYS A 96 7.32 9.29 2.77
CA LYS A 96 6.95 9.50 1.36
C LYS A 96 5.44 9.44 1.14
N SER A 97 4.71 8.55 1.83
CA SER A 97 3.26 8.50 1.70
C SER A 97 2.57 9.74 2.28
N GLN A 98 3.09 10.30 3.38
CA GLN A 98 2.58 11.54 3.96
C GLN A 98 2.87 12.77 3.09
N GLU A 99 4.01 12.75 2.40
CA GLU A 99 4.44 13.80 1.48
C GLU A 99 3.57 13.83 0.22
N VAL A 100 3.32 12.68 -0.42
CA VAL A 100 2.61 12.57 -1.70
C VAL A 100 1.09 12.44 -1.52
N GLY A 101 0.65 11.85 -0.40
CA GLY A 101 -0.74 11.52 -0.10
C GLY A 101 -1.76 12.65 -0.33
N PRO A 102 -1.51 13.88 0.15
CA PRO A 102 -2.41 15.02 -0.05
C PRO A 102 -2.67 15.34 -1.53
N TYR A 103 -1.65 15.20 -2.40
CA TYR A 103 -1.73 15.57 -3.82
C TYR A 103 -2.37 14.50 -4.70
N ILE A 104 -2.49 13.27 -4.21
CA ILE A 104 -3.23 12.21 -4.92
C ILE A 104 -4.74 12.55 -4.96
N ASN A 105 -5.24 13.40 -4.05
CA ASN A 105 -6.62 13.91 -4.05
C ASN A 105 -7.71 12.81 -4.11
N GLY A 106 -7.43 11.66 -3.48
CA GLY A 106 -8.34 10.51 -3.45
C GLY A 106 -8.51 9.78 -4.79
N ARG A 107 -7.70 10.09 -5.80
CA ARG A 107 -7.67 9.36 -7.07
C ARG A 107 -7.29 7.90 -6.86
N CYS A 108 -7.86 7.01 -7.67
CA CYS A 108 -7.42 5.62 -7.70
C CYS A 108 -5.98 5.51 -8.25
N ILE A 109 -5.23 4.53 -7.74
CA ILE A 109 -3.89 4.19 -8.26
C ILE A 109 -4.00 2.85 -9.00
N TYR A 110 -3.68 2.82 -10.29
CA TYR A 110 -3.73 1.61 -11.12
C TYR A 110 -2.32 1.07 -11.35
N LEU A 111 -2.02 -0.08 -10.80
CA LEU A 111 -0.76 -0.78 -11.05
C LEU A 111 -0.88 -1.62 -12.31
N VAL A 112 -0.09 -1.29 -13.32
CA VAL A 112 0.01 -2.00 -14.59
C VAL A 112 1.39 -2.65 -14.75
N GLY A 113 1.48 -3.67 -15.60
CA GLY A 113 2.74 -4.34 -15.91
C GLY A 113 2.56 -5.83 -16.18
N MET A 114 3.61 -6.48 -16.65
CA MET A 114 3.60 -7.90 -16.99
C MET A 114 3.26 -8.80 -15.80
N MET A 115 2.74 -9.99 -16.05
CA MET A 115 2.47 -10.96 -14.99
C MET A 115 3.78 -11.32 -14.25
N GLY A 116 3.73 -11.46 -12.92
CA GLY A 116 4.94 -11.65 -12.09
C GLY A 116 5.68 -10.35 -11.71
N SER A 117 5.23 -9.17 -12.18
CA SER A 117 5.86 -7.90 -11.84
C SER A 117 5.70 -7.46 -10.38
N GLY A 118 4.81 -8.11 -9.61
CA GLY A 118 4.60 -7.83 -8.19
C GLY A 118 3.45 -6.86 -7.88
N LYS A 119 2.59 -6.52 -8.85
CA LYS A 119 1.43 -5.60 -8.69
C LYS A 119 0.62 -5.86 -7.42
N THR A 120 0.18 -7.10 -7.19
CA THR A 120 -0.63 -7.43 -6.02
C THR A 120 0.12 -7.19 -4.70
N THR A 121 1.41 -7.51 -4.65
CA THR A 121 2.23 -7.33 -3.45
C THR A 121 2.50 -5.85 -3.17
N VAL A 122 2.97 -5.11 -4.18
CA VAL A 122 3.26 -3.67 -4.07
C VAL A 122 1.98 -2.88 -3.83
N GLY A 123 0.87 -3.26 -4.47
CA GLY A 123 -0.42 -2.61 -4.29
C GLY A 123 -0.97 -2.72 -2.88
N LYS A 124 -0.76 -3.86 -2.21
CA LYS A 124 -1.10 -4.01 -0.78
C LYS A 124 -0.24 -3.13 0.12
N VAL A 125 1.04 -2.98 -0.19
CA VAL A 125 1.95 -2.09 0.57
C VAL A 125 1.50 -0.64 0.40
N LEU A 126 1.26 -0.20 -0.84
CA LEU A 126 0.78 1.15 -1.15
C LEU A 126 -0.57 1.44 -0.50
N SER A 127 -1.52 0.51 -0.58
CA SER A 127 -2.85 0.71 0.00
C SER A 127 -2.80 0.87 1.51
N GLN A 128 -1.95 0.09 2.19
CA GLN A 128 -1.76 0.19 3.64
C GLN A 128 -1.17 1.54 4.05
N VAL A 129 -0.11 2.00 3.38
CA VAL A 129 0.59 3.23 3.77
C VAL A 129 -0.18 4.51 3.40
N LEU A 130 -1.04 4.45 2.38
CA LEU A 130 -1.93 5.54 1.96
C LEU A 130 -3.29 5.51 2.66
N ALA A 131 -3.60 4.47 3.45
CA ALA A 131 -4.92 4.19 4.01
C ALA A 131 -6.02 4.06 2.93
N TYR A 132 -5.69 3.43 1.81
CA TYR A 132 -6.60 3.14 0.69
C TYR A 132 -7.06 1.68 0.75
N SER A 133 -8.18 1.38 0.09
CA SER A 133 -8.59 0.01 -0.18
C SER A 133 -7.69 -0.62 -1.25
N PHE A 134 -7.49 -1.93 -1.22
CA PHE A 134 -6.81 -2.67 -2.29
C PHE A 134 -7.81 -3.56 -3.03
N CYS A 135 -7.76 -3.54 -4.36
CA CYS A 135 -8.53 -4.44 -5.22
C CYS A 135 -7.62 -5.09 -6.26
N ASP A 136 -7.83 -6.37 -6.52
CA ASP A 136 -7.25 -7.05 -7.68
C ASP A 136 -8.33 -7.25 -8.75
N CYS A 137 -8.05 -6.75 -9.96
CA CYS A 137 -9.03 -6.74 -11.05
C CYS A 137 -9.42 -8.16 -11.49
N ASP A 138 -8.47 -9.10 -11.48
CA ASP A 138 -8.75 -10.48 -11.90
C ASP A 138 -9.68 -11.13 -10.87
N THR A 139 -9.45 -10.91 -9.57
CA THR A 139 -10.35 -11.39 -8.50
C THR A 139 -11.77 -10.80 -8.61
N LEU A 140 -11.89 -9.51 -8.90
CA LEU A 140 -13.22 -8.90 -9.09
C LEU A 140 -13.96 -9.46 -10.30
N ILE A 141 -13.24 -9.79 -11.38
CA ILE A 141 -13.84 -10.46 -12.54
C ILE A 141 -14.38 -11.84 -12.13
N GLU A 142 -13.57 -12.64 -11.41
CA GLU A 142 -13.97 -13.97 -10.90
C GLU A 142 -15.25 -13.86 -10.05
N GLU A 143 -15.31 -12.88 -9.13
CA GLU A 143 -16.50 -12.61 -8.31
C GLU A 143 -17.74 -12.25 -9.16
N GLU A 144 -17.58 -11.45 -10.21
CA GLU A 144 -18.69 -11.07 -11.11
C GLU A 144 -19.22 -12.22 -11.96
N VAL A 145 -18.41 -13.26 -12.20
CA VAL A 145 -18.78 -14.43 -13.02
C VAL A 145 -19.13 -15.67 -12.18
N GLN A 146 -19.70 -15.47 -10.99
CA GLN A 146 -20.12 -16.54 -10.09
C GLN A 146 -18.97 -17.32 -9.45
N GLY A 147 -17.79 -16.71 -9.32
CA GLY A 147 -16.65 -17.25 -8.59
C GLY A 147 -15.82 -18.30 -9.32
N ILE A 148 -16.01 -18.48 -10.64
CA ILE A 148 -15.14 -19.35 -11.44
C ILE A 148 -13.81 -18.66 -11.71
N SER A 149 -12.74 -19.45 -11.80
CA SER A 149 -11.39 -18.92 -11.99
C SER A 149 -11.18 -18.30 -13.37
N VAL A 150 -10.22 -17.38 -13.50
CA VAL A 150 -9.82 -16.83 -14.81
C VAL A 150 -9.51 -17.94 -15.83
N ALA A 151 -8.86 -19.03 -15.41
CA ALA A 151 -8.59 -20.17 -16.28
C ALA A 151 -9.86 -20.83 -16.83
N GLU A 152 -10.88 -21.00 -15.99
CA GLU A 152 -12.17 -21.51 -16.40
C GLU A 152 -12.92 -20.53 -17.31
N ILE A 153 -12.84 -19.22 -17.03
CA ILE A 153 -13.45 -18.19 -17.90
C ILE A 153 -12.87 -18.30 -19.32
N PHE A 154 -11.54 -18.36 -19.45
CA PHE A 154 -10.89 -18.50 -20.75
C PHE A 154 -11.28 -19.80 -21.45
N LYS A 155 -11.39 -20.91 -20.71
CA LYS A 155 -11.76 -22.21 -21.27
C LYS A 155 -13.22 -22.27 -21.73
N LEU A 156 -14.14 -21.69 -20.97
CA LEU A 156 -15.59 -21.78 -21.20
C LEU A 156 -16.12 -20.69 -22.14
N TYR A 157 -15.60 -19.46 -22.00
CA TYR A 157 -16.14 -18.27 -22.68
C TYR A 157 -15.13 -17.59 -23.60
N GLY A 158 -13.85 -17.96 -23.54
CA GLY A 158 -12.80 -17.39 -24.36
C GLY A 158 -12.27 -16.04 -23.88
N GLU A 159 -11.13 -15.62 -24.46
CA GLU A 159 -10.46 -14.36 -24.08
C GLU A 159 -11.32 -13.12 -24.34
N GLY A 160 -12.08 -13.10 -25.46
CA GLY A 160 -12.92 -11.96 -25.80
C GLY A 160 -13.95 -11.63 -24.72
N TYR A 161 -14.56 -12.66 -24.11
CA TYR A 161 -15.48 -12.50 -22.99
C TYR A 161 -14.78 -11.97 -21.74
N PHE A 162 -13.63 -12.56 -21.39
CA PHE A 162 -12.83 -12.09 -20.26
C PHE A 162 -12.44 -10.61 -20.42
N ARG A 163 -12.00 -10.20 -21.61
CA ARG A 163 -11.64 -8.82 -21.90
C ARG A 163 -12.81 -7.85 -21.81
N ASN A 164 -14.03 -8.29 -22.14
CA ASN A 164 -15.24 -7.48 -21.93
C ASN A 164 -15.51 -7.27 -20.44
N LYS A 165 -15.36 -8.33 -19.62
CA LYS A 165 -15.49 -8.24 -18.17
C LYS A 165 -14.40 -7.38 -17.52
N GLU A 166 -13.16 -7.48 -17.99
CA GLU A 166 -12.07 -6.61 -17.56
C GLU A 166 -12.40 -5.13 -17.80
N THR A 167 -12.96 -4.77 -18.96
CA THR A 167 -13.44 -3.41 -19.23
C THR A 167 -14.59 -2.98 -18.30
N GLU A 168 -15.57 -3.85 -18.04
CA GLU A 168 -16.70 -3.56 -17.14
C GLU A 168 -16.23 -3.30 -15.70
N VAL A 169 -15.32 -4.12 -15.19
CA VAL A 169 -14.74 -3.98 -13.84
C VAL A 169 -13.92 -2.69 -13.74
N LEU A 170 -13.05 -2.41 -14.72
CA LEU A 170 -12.27 -1.16 -14.73
C LEU A 170 -13.17 0.08 -14.81
N LYS A 171 -14.27 0.02 -15.55
CA LYS A 171 -15.27 1.09 -15.58
C LYS A 171 -15.83 1.35 -14.18
N LYS A 172 -16.22 0.30 -13.44
CA LYS A 172 -16.73 0.41 -12.06
C LYS A 172 -15.68 1.00 -11.12
N LEU A 173 -14.46 0.47 -11.16
CA LEU A 173 -13.34 0.96 -10.34
C LEU A 173 -12.99 2.42 -10.64
N SER A 174 -13.17 2.88 -11.88
CA SER A 174 -12.93 4.29 -12.27
C SER A 174 -13.91 5.30 -11.67
N MET A 175 -14.97 4.82 -11.02
CA MET A 175 -15.94 5.65 -10.30
C MET A 175 -15.72 5.61 -8.78
N MET A 176 -14.71 4.87 -8.32
CA MET A 176 -14.34 4.80 -6.91
C MET A 176 -13.26 5.84 -6.58
N HIS A 177 -13.04 6.03 -5.29
CA HIS A 177 -11.98 6.88 -4.73
C HIS A 177 -11.22 6.11 -3.65
N HIS A 178 -9.98 6.49 -3.39
CA HIS A 178 -9.14 5.87 -2.36
C HIS A 178 -8.94 4.35 -2.55
N VAL A 179 -8.68 3.92 -3.78
CA VAL A 179 -8.43 2.50 -4.12
C VAL A 179 -7.10 2.35 -4.87
N VAL A 180 -6.30 1.39 -4.45
CA VAL A 180 -5.16 0.86 -5.22
C VAL A 180 -5.61 -0.40 -5.95
N VAL A 181 -5.47 -0.40 -7.27
CA VAL A 181 -5.97 -1.45 -8.16
C VAL A 181 -4.78 -2.17 -8.80
N SER A 182 -4.66 -3.47 -8.57
CA SER A 182 -3.79 -4.36 -9.36
C SER A 182 -4.56 -4.80 -10.60
N THR A 183 -4.06 -4.49 -11.80
CA THR A 183 -4.72 -4.91 -13.06
C THR A 183 -4.15 -6.22 -13.58
N GLY A 184 -4.93 -6.92 -14.41
CA GLY A 184 -4.42 -8.00 -15.24
C GLY A 184 -3.35 -7.50 -16.23
N GLY A 185 -2.42 -8.38 -16.62
CA GLY A 185 -1.32 -8.00 -17.53
C GLY A 185 -1.79 -7.53 -18.91
N GLY A 186 -2.97 -7.96 -19.36
CA GLY A 186 -3.53 -7.56 -20.66
C GLY A 186 -4.49 -6.36 -20.59
N ALA A 187 -4.73 -5.78 -19.40
CA ALA A 187 -5.65 -4.66 -19.24
C ALA A 187 -5.28 -3.43 -20.09
N VAL A 188 -3.99 -3.29 -20.42
CA VAL A 188 -3.45 -2.18 -21.22
C VAL A 188 -3.73 -2.27 -22.72
N VAL A 189 -4.16 -3.44 -23.22
CA VAL A 189 -4.30 -3.69 -24.67
C VAL A 189 -5.49 -2.94 -25.27
N ARG A 190 -6.58 -2.79 -24.50
CA ARG A 190 -7.79 -2.12 -24.98
C ARG A 190 -7.75 -0.61 -24.71
N PRO A 191 -7.87 0.26 -25.72
CA PRO A 191 -7.86 1.71 -25.52
C PRO A 191 -8.95 2.23 -24.56
N ILE A 192 -10.11 1.57 -24.51
CA ILE A 192 -11.19 1.92 -23.58
C ILE A 192 -10.78 1.77 -22.10
N ASN A 193 -9.93 0.80 -21.78
CA ASN A 193 -9.43 0.61 -20.41
C ASN A 193 -8.57 1.79 -19.97
N TRP A 194 -7.79 2.38 -20.89
CA TRP A 194 -7.03 3.60 -20.62
C TRP A 194 -7.94 4.80 -20.33
N GLN A 195 -9.10 4.92 -20.99
CA GLN A 195 -10.07 5.98 -20.67
C GLN A 195 -10.57 5.90 -19.22
N HIS A 196 -10.64 4.69 -18.66
CA HIS A 196 -11.01 4.47 -17.26
C HIS A 196 -9.83 4.73 -16.32
N MET A 197 -8.65 4.17 -16.62
CA MET A 197 -7.46 4.30 -15.77
C MET A 197 -6.93 5.74 -15.70
N ARG A 198 -7.08 6.54 -16.77
CA ARG A 198 -6.68 7.96 -16.82
C ARG A 198 -7.46 8.87 -15.88
N LYS A 199 -8.57 8.40 -15.28
CA LYS A 199 -9.27 9.14 -14.21
C LYS A 199 -8.53 9.06 -12.87
N GLY A 200 -7.64 8.08 -12.72
CA GLY A 200 -6.71 7.96 -11.61
C GLY A 200 -5.28 8.20 -12.04
N ILE A 201 -4.34 7.60 -11.31
CA ILE A 201 -2.91 7.63 -11.59
C ILE A 201 -2.48 6.21 -11.93
N SER A 202 -1.93 6.00 -13.12
CA SER A 202 -1.44 4.70 -13.57
C SER A 202 0.07 4.59 -13.37
N VAL A 203 0.51 3.49 -12.76
CA VAL A 203 1.90 3.21 -12.41
C VAL A 203 2.32 1.91 -13.07
N TRP A 204 3.28 1.98 -13.99
CA TRP A 204 3.86 0.81 -14.61
C TRP A 204 4.99 0.25 -13.75
N LEU A 205 4.82 -0.98 -13.25
CA LEU A 205 5.90 -1.77 -12.66
C LEU A 205 6.69 -2.45 -13.78
N ASP A 206 7.81 -1.85 -14.13
CA ASP A 206 8.70 -2.29 -15.19
C ASP A 206 9.79 -3.21 -14.65
N VAL A 207 9.73 -4.47 -15.06
CA VAL A 207 10.54 -5.55 -14.53
C VAL A 207 11.20 -6.29 -15.69
N PRO A 208 12.52 -6.53 -15.62
CA PRO A 208 13.25 -7.29 -16.62
C PRO A 208 12.63 -8.65 -16.89
N LEU A 209 12.67 -9.05 -18.16
CA LEU A 209 12.04 -10.27 -18.64
C LEU A 209 12.59 -11.52 -17.95
N GLU A 210 13.90 -11.54 -17.72
CA GLU A 210 14.64 -12.60 -17.03
C GLU A 210 14.11 -12.78 -15.60
N ALA A 211 13.95 -11.68 -14.87
CA ALA A 211 13.43 -11.70 -13.50
C ALA A 211 11.96 -12.14 -13.45
N LEU A 212 11.15 -11.73 -14.41
CA LEU A 212 9.77 -12.20 -14.54
C LEU A 212 9.72 -13.71 -14.78
N ALA A 213 10.54 -14.21 -15.70
CA ALA A 213 10.61 -15.63 -16.03
C ALA A 213 11.06 -16.48 -14.84
N GLN A 214 12.07 -16.03 -14.09
CA GLN A 214 12.51 -16.68 -12.85
C GLN A 214 11.39 -16.76 -11.81
N ARG A 215 10.69 -15.64 -11.55
CA ARG A 215 9.58 -15.59 -10.58
C ARG A 215 8.45 -16.54 -10.96
N ILE A 216 8.10 -16.60 -12.24
CA ILE A 216 7.04 -17.48 -12.73
C ILE A 216 7.47 -18.95 -12.68
N ALA A 217 8.70 -19.27 -13.08
CA ALA A 217 9.22 -20.63 -13.03
C ALA A 217 9.25 -21.19 -11.60
N ALA A 218 9.50 -20.34 -10.59
CA ALA A 218 9.48 -20.74 -9.18
C ALA A 218 8.07 -20.99 -8.62
N VAL A 219 7.05 -20.25 -9.07
CA VAL A 219 5.67 -20.32 -8.55
C VAL A 219 4.79 -21.32 -9.31
N GLY A 220 5.07 -21.55 -10.59
CA GLY A 220 4.25 -22.38 -11.48
C GLY A 220 3.21 -21.58 -12.28
N THR A 221 2.58 -22.23 -13.27
CA THR A 221 1.73 -21.59 -14.29
C THR A 221 0.24 -21.93 -14.17
N GLU A 222 -0.17 -22.70 -13.16
CA GLU A 222 -1.53 -23.23 -13.02
C GLU A 222 -2.64 -22.18 -13.10
N SER A 223 -2.44 -21.01 -12.48
CA SER A 223 -3.39 -19.89 -12.51
C SER A 223 -3.20 -18.93 -13.69
N ARG A 224 -2.33 -19.25 -14.65
CA ARG A 224 -1.91 -18.36 -15.75
C ARG A 224 -2.18 -19.03 -17.10
N PRO A 225 -3.41 -18.93 -17.64
CA PRO A 225 -3.83 -19.67 -18.84
C PRO A 225 -2.93 -19.44 -20.06
N LEU A 226 -2.37 -18.23 -20.16
CA LEU A 226 -1.50 -17.84 -21.26
C LEU A 226 -0.13 -18.53 -21.26
N LEU A 227 0.25 -19.28 -20.22
CA LEU A 227 1.56 -19.92 -20.07
C LEU A 227 1.57 -21.45 -20.24
N ASN A 228 0.42 -22.09 -20.47
CA ASN A 228 0.25 -23.54 -20.28
C ASN A 228 0.55 -24.46 -21.49
N HIS A 229 1.26 -24.01 -22.54
CA HIS A 229 1.16 -24.68 -23.86
C HIS A 229 2.47 -25.13 -24.54
N GLU A 230 3.56 -25.44 -23.83
CA GLU A 230 4.83 -25.75 -24.50
C GLU A 230 5.72 -26.80 -23.78
N SER A 231 6.64 -27.46 -24.52
CA SER A 231 7.68 -28.40 -24.04
C SER A 231 9.00 -27.68 -23.73
N GLY A 232 9.73 -28.09 -22.68
CA GLY A 232 10.97 -27.41 -22.20
C GLY A 232 11.08 -27.37 -20.66
N ASP A 233 12.13 -26.76 -20.11
CA ASP A 233 12.19 -26.42 -18.69
C ASP A 233 11.29 -25.21 -18.38
N ALA A 234 10.89 -25.04 -17.12
CA ALA A 234 9.91 -24.04 -16.71
C ALA A 234 10.35 -22.60 -17.00
N TYR A 235 11.66 -22.31 -16.86
CA TYR A 235 12.20 -20.98 -17.12
C TYR A 235 12.15 -20.64 -18.60
N THR A 236 12.65 -21.52 -19.47
CA THR A 236 12.67 -21.27 -20.92
C THR A 236 11.27 -21.05 -21.51
N LYS A 237 10.27 -21.82 -21.04
CA LYS A 237 8.86 -21.62 -21.42
C LYS A 237 8.34 -20.26 -20.99
N ALA A 238 8.54 -19.91 -19.72
CA ALA A 238 8.09 -18.64 -19.17
C ALA A 238 8.75 -17.48 -19.92
N PHE A 239 10.06 -17.53 -20.13
CA PHE A 239 10.82 -16.52 -20.85
C PHE A 239 10.30 -16.32 -22.27
N ARG A 240 10.18 -17.38 -23.08
CA ARG A 240 9.68 -17.29 -24.46
C ARG A 240 8.29 -16.67 -24.50
N ARG A 241 7.38 -17.15 -23.64
CA ARG A 241 6.00 -16.67 -23.67
C ARG A 241 5.88 -15.22 -23.18
N LEU A 242 6.60 -14.86 -22.13
CA LEU A 242 6.66 -13.48 -21.67
C LEU A 242 7.29 -12.56 -22.72
N SER A 243 8.30 -13.02 -23.46
CA SER A 243 8.93 -12.25 -24.54
C SER A 243 7.91 -11.87 -25.60
N ALA A 244 7.14 -12.85 -26.10
CA ALA A 244 6.10 -12.61 -27.10
C ALA A 244 5.00 -11.67 -26.57
N LEU A 245 4.60 -11.82 -25.32
CA LEU A 245 3.61 -10.94 -24.69
C LEU A 245 4.15 -9.52 -24.48
N LEU A 246 5.44 -9.36 -24.18
CA LEU A 246 6.07 -8.06 -23.98
C LEU A 246 6.24 -7.34 -25.32
N GLU A 247 6.56 -8.05 -26.39
CA GLU A 247 6.60 -7.48 -27.75
C GLU A 247 5.22 -6.95 -28.17
N GLU A 248 4.14 -7.69 -27.87
CA GLU A 248 2.78 -7.28 -28.16
C GLU A 248 2.30 -6.09 -27.29
N ARG A 249 2.76 -6.02 -26.02
CA ARG A 249 2.16 -5.14 -25.00
C ARG A 249 3.05 -4.00 -24.51
N GLY A 250 4.34 -4.06 -24.81
CA GLY A 250 5.37 -3.20 -24.24
C GLY A 250 5.07 -1.72 -24.43
N GLU A 251 4.72 -1.33 -25.65
CA GLU A 251 4.36 0.05 -26.00
C GLU A 251 3.12 0.53 -25.25
N PHE A 252 2.17 -0.37 -24.93
CA PHE A 252 0.97 0.03 -24.20
C PHE A 252 1.27 0.34 -22.73
N TYR A 253 2.19 -0.38 -22.07
CA TYR A 253 2.57 -0.06 -20.69
C TYR A 253 3.18 1.34 -20.55
N ALA A 254 3.87 1.82 -21.58
CA ALA A 254 4.44 3.16 -21.61
C ALA A 254 3.40 4.30 -21.60
N ASN A 255 2.11 3.99 -21.80
CA ASN A 255 1.02 4.97 -21.63
C ASN A 255 0.68 5.28 -20.16
N ALA A 256 1.30 4.58 -19.20
CA ALA A 256 1.11 4.87 -17.79
C ALA A 256 1.61 6.28 -17.44
N ASN A 257 1.00 6.91 -16.43
CA ASN A 257 1.43 8.22 -15.95
C ASN A 257 2.87 8.17 -15.42
N THR A 258 3.23 7.07 -14.76
CA THR A 258 4.56 6.88 -14.17
C THR A 258 5.12 5.49 -14.44
N ARG A 259 6.46 5.38 -14.44
CA ARG A 259 7.20 4.13 -14.61
C ARG A 259 8.11 3.90 -13.41
N VAL A 260 8.01 2.71 -12.82
CA VAL A 260 8.90 2.23 -11.76
C VAL A 260 9.78 1.14 -12.34
N SER A 261 10.99 1.53 -12.76
CA SER A 261 11.98 0.58 -13.30
C SER A 261 12.73 -0.12 -12.17
N LEU A 262 12.56 -1.43 -12.06
CA LEU A 262 13.30 -2.21 -11.06
C LEU A 262 14.80 -2.27 -11.36
N GLU A 263 15.23 -2.15 -12.62
CA GLU A 263 16.65 -2.03 -12.96
C GLU A 263 17.26 -0.76 -12.36
N ASN A 264 16.55 0.37 -12.48
CA ASN A 264 17.00 1.63 -11.93
C ASN A 264 17.05 1.58 -10.39
N ILE A 265 16.08 0.94 -9.75
CA ILE A 265 16.10 0.73 -8.29
C ILE A 265 17.29 -0.13 -7.88
N ALA A 266 17.55 -1.25 -8.58
CA ALA A 266 18.71 -2.09 -8.30
C ALA A 266 20.02 -1.31 -8.43
N ALA A 267 20.17 -0.51 -9.48
CA ALA A 267 21.34 0.34 -9.68
C ALA A 267 21.49 1.40 -8.57
N LYS A 268 20.39 2.09 -8.20
CA LYS A 268 20.34 3.10 -7.12
C LYS A 268 20.74 2.51 -5.76
N LEU A 269 20.35 1.26 -5.49
CA LEU A 269 20.64 0.56 -4.24
C LEU A 269 21.94 -0.29 -4.27
N GLY A 270 22.64 -0.33 -5.41
CA GLY A 270 23.86 -1.13 -5.56
C GLY A 270 23.64 -2.64 -5.62
N TYR A 271 22.44 -3.10 -5.97
CA TYR A 271 22.14 -4.52 -6.17
C TYR A 271 22.55 -4.98 -7.57
N ARG A 272 23.05 -6.22 -7.66
CA ARG A 272 23.38 -6.86 -8.94
C ARG A 272 22.16 -7.45 -9.65
N ASP A 273 21.09 -7.73 -8.91
CA ASP A 273 19.88 -8.38 -9.41
C ASP A 273 18.64 -7.74 -8.75
N VAL A 274 17.63 -7.48 -9.59
CA VAL A 274 16.32 -6.96 -9.20
C VAL A 274 15.53 -7.90 -8.29
N SER A 275 15.88 -9.19 -8.24
CA SER A 275 15.30 -10.17 -7.32
C SER A 275 15.54 -9.83 -5.84
N SER A 276 16.58 -9.04 -5.55
CA SER A 276 16.94 -8.61 -4.18
C SER A 276 16.14 -7.40 -3.69
N ILE A 277 15.36 -6.75 -4.55
CA ILE A 277 14.61 -5.54 -4.18
C ILE A 277 13.37 -5.93 -3.36
N SER A 278 13.20 -5.29 -2.20
CA SER A 278 12.04 -5.50 -1.34
C SER A 278 10.76 -4.89 -1.96
N PRO A 279 9.56 -5.45 -1.72
CA PRO A 279 8.31 -4.81 -2.13
C PRO A 279 8.15 -3.39 -1.56
N THR A 280 8.71 -3.14 -0.38
CA THR A 280 8.73 -1.83 0.28
C THR A 280 9.56 -0.83 -0.54
N ALA A 281 10.76 -1.21 -1.01
CA ALA A 281 11.58 -0.37 -1.86
C ALA A 281 10.89 -0.02 -3.19
N ILE A 282 10.18 -1.00 -3.80
CA ILE A 282 9.38 -0.74 -5.01
C ILE A 282 8.23 0.23 -4.72
N ALA A 283 7.57 0.09 -3.57
CA ALA A 283 6.50 1.01 -3.16
C ALA A 283 7.01 2.42 -2.85
N ILE A 284 8.21 2.56 -2.26
CA ILE A 284 8.87 3.86 -2.07
C ILE A 284 9.11 4.54 -3.41
N GLU A 285 9.72 3.83 -4.36
CA GLU A 285 9.97 4.38 -5.70
C GLU A 285 8.66 4.70 -6.42
N ALA A 286 7.62 3.88 -6.27
CA ALA A 286 6.30 4.18 -6.82
C ALA A 286 5.72 5.51 -6.29
N LEU A 287 5.84 5.78 -4.98
CA LEU A 287 5.41 7.06 -4.40
C LEU A 287 6.27 8.21 -4.90
N GLU A 288 7.60 8.03 -5.03
CA GLU A 288 8.52 9.03 -5.58
C GLU A 288 8.11 9.41 -7.01
N GLN A 289 7.87 8.42 -7.88
CA GLN A 289 7.45 8.66 -9.25
C GLN A 289 6.04 9.27 -9.36
N ILE A 290 5.11 8.89 -8.48
CA ILE A 290 3.80 9.55 -8.37
C ILE A 290 3.97 11.02 -7.99
N GLY A 291 4.82 11.33 -7.01
CA GLY A 291 5.14 12.70 -6.60
C GLY A 291 5.60 13.54 -7.79
N ASN A 292 6.64 13.07 -8.50
CA ASN A 292 7.19 13.77 -9.67
C ASN A 292 6.13 14.05 -10.74
N PHE A 293 5.26 13.08 -11.04
CA PHE A 293 4.18 13.27 -12.01
C PHE A 293 3.15 14.32 -11.56
N LEU A 294 2.81 14.34 -10.26
CA LEU A 294 1.87 15.32 -9.71
C LEU A 294 2.42 16.75 -9.74
N GLU A 295 3.73 16.90 -9.54
CA GLU A 295 4.41 18.20 -9.68
C GLU A 295 4.30 18.76 -11.09
N GLU A 296 4.55 17.91 -12.09
CA GLU A 296 4.46 18.27 -13.51
C GLU A 296 3.02 18.58 -13.93
N GLU A 297 2.03 17.84 -13.38
CA GLU A 297 0.61 18.02 -13.68
C GLU A 297 0.03 19.32 -13.08
N GLU A 298 0.33 19.63 -11.81
CA GLU A 298 -0.27 20.75 -11.09
C GLU A 298 0.61 22.02 -11.05
N GLY A 299 1.86 21.96 -11.53
CA GLY A 299 2.81 23.07 -11.46
C GLY A 299 3.22 23.43 -10.02
N ILE A 300 2.98 22.52 -9.07
CA ILE A 300 3.33 22.65 -7.66
C ILE A 300 4.72 22.04 -7.50
N ALA A 301 5.73 22.86 -7.24
CA ALA A 301 7.07 22.35 -6.96
C ALA A 301 7.05 21.56 -5.64
N TYR A 302 7.35 20.25 -5.70
CA TYR A 302 7.64 19.50 -4.49
C TYR A 302 9.12 19.63 -4.17
N ASN A 303 9.38 19.78 -2.88
CA ASN A 303 10.72 20.03 -2.38
C ASN A 303 11.23 18.73 -1.74
N PRO A 304 12.00 17.91 -2.48
CA PRO A 304 12.51 16.62 -1.97
C PRO A 304 13.44 16.76 -0.75
N ASN A 305 13.81 17.99 -0.35
CA ASN A 305 14.78 18.29 0.70
C ASN A 305 14.16 18.86 2.00
N LEU A 306 12.83 18.81 2.19
CA LEU A 306 12.21 19.09 3.49
C LEU A 306 12.16 17.79 4.32
N ALA A 307 13.33 17.33 4.78
CA ALA A 307 13.49 16.30 5.80
C ALA A 307 14.52 16.77 6.84
#